data_AF-A0A7S0UIU1-F1
#
_entry.id   AF-A0A7S0UIU1-F1
#
_cell.length_a   1.000
_cell.length_b   1.000
_cell.length_c   1.000
_cell.angle_alpha   90.00
_cell.angle_beta   90.00
_cell.angle_gamma   90.00
#
_symmetry.space_group_name_H-M   'P 1'
#
loop_
_entity.id
_entity.type
_entity.pdbx_description
1 polymer ?
#
loop_
_entity_poly.entity_id
_entity_poly.type
_entity_poly.pdbx_seq_one_letter_code
_entity_poly.pdbx_strand_id
1 'polypeptide(L)'
;EEKNNEIYIKNKGKIFADSRDFSIKILIGQEFNFLKFLNLNEKTEIISVSIAQKVLKILKTDLAIGKDFFNHIIFCGNFVKIISGPHQKTEGIVKFIKEKLIILECLSVKKNNGFLIISSDNVSVIEKNIDPKRNLKFLERKKTKNSSEKMELEIINKGKLINISRKNLA
;
A
#
# COMPACT_ATOMS: atom_id res chain seq x y z
N GLU A 1 -0.34 28.32 4.27
CA GLU A 1 -1.40 27.31 4.49
C GLU A 1 -1.43 26.27 3.38
N GLU A 2 -1.56 26.69 2.11
CA GLU A 2 -1.55 25.78 0.94
C GLU A 2 -0.35 24.82 0.88
N LYS A 3 0.87 25.34 1.06
CA LYS A 3 2.09 24.51 1.09
C LYS A 3 2.06 23.43 2.19
N ASN A 4 1.42 23.70 3.33
CA ASN A 4 1.33 22.74 4.42
C ASN A 4 0.29 21.66 4.12
N ASN A 5 -0.87 22.04 3.56
CA ASN A 5 -1.89 21.08 3.12
C ASN A 5 -1.38 20.16 2.00
N GLU A 6 -0.59 20.68 1.07
CA GLU A 6 0.06 19.88 0.03
C GLU A 6 0.97 18.80 0.62
N ILE A 7 1.74 19.15 1.66
CA ILE A 7 2.61 18.20 2.38
C ILE A 7 1.79 17.07 3.00
N TYR A 8 0.66 17.38 3.66
CA TYR A 8 -0.19 16.34 4.23
C TYR A 8 -0.81 15.46 3.15
N ILE A 9 -1.43 16.04 2.12
CA ILE A 9 -2.07 15.27 1.05
C ILE A 9 -1.06 14.31 0.40
N LYS A 10 0.16 14.80 0.12
CA LYS A 10 1.23 13.99 -0.49
C LYS A 10 1.73 12.86 0.41
N ASN A 11 1.56 12.97 1.73
CA ASN A 11 2.17 12.06 2.70
C ASN A 11 1.17 11.36 3.63
N LYS A 12 -0.13 11.58 3.45
CA LYS A 12 -1.19 10.95 4.25
C LYS A 12 -1.06 9.43 4.16
N GLY A 13 -1.08 8.78 5.33
CA GLY A 13 -0.92 7.33 5.42
C GLY A 13 0.49 6.81 5.20
N LYS A 14 1.49 7.68 4.95
CA LYS A 14 2.89 7.26 4.90
C LYS A 14 3.39 6.95 6.31
N ILE A 15 4.33 6.01 6.35
CA ILE A 15 5.00 5.56 7.56
C ILE A 15 6.34 6.27 7.67
N PHE A 16 6.62 6.75 8.86
CA PHE A 16 7.80 7.53 9.21
C PHE A 16 8.57 6.83 10.34
N ALA A 17 9.88 6.97 10.33
CA ALA A 17 10.73 6.75 11.49
C ALA A 17 11.20 8.10 12.03
N ASP A 18 11.10 8.29 13.35
CA ASP A 18 11.77 9.39 14.02
C ASP A 18 13.27 9.08 14.14
N SER A 19 14.12 9.97 13.63
CA SER A 19 15.56 9.77 13.60
C SER A 19 16.22 9.84 14.97
N ARG A 20 15.50 10.26 16.01
CA ARG A 20 16.03 10.41 17.37
C ARG A 20 15.95 9.12 18.17
N ASP A 21 14.81 8.43 18.08
CA ASP A 21 14.50 7.23 18.86
C ASP A 21 14.13 6.00 18.00
N PHE A 22 14.17 6.15 16.66
CA PHE A 22 13.77 5.13 15.69
C PHE A 22 12.32 4.64 15.85
N SER A 23 11.47 5.42 16.52
CA SER A 23 10.06 5.11 16.68
C SER A 23 9.31 5.23 15.35
N ILE A 24 8.40 4.29 15.11
CA ILE A 24 7.58 4.26 13.90
C ILE A 24 6.28 5.01 14.13
N LYS A 25 5.93 5.88 13.17
CA LYS A 25 4.78 6.79 13.23
C LYS A 25 4.06 6.80 11.89
N ILE A 26 2.74 6.71 11.88
CA ILE A 26 1.89 6.78 10.67
C ILE A 26 1.21 8.15 10.64
N LEU A 27 1.32 8.90 9.54
CA LEU A 27 0.62 10.18 9.42
C LEU A 27 -0.88 9.97 9.19
N ILE A 28 -1.71 10.28 10.18
CA ILE A 28 -3.17 10.06 10.14
C ILE A 28 -3.99 11.35 10.01
N GLY A 29 -3.39 12.52 10.22
CA GLY A 29 -4.08 13.80 10.12
C GLY A 29 -3.16 15.02 10.15
N GLN A 30 -3.72 16.19 9.87
CA GLN A 30 -3.07 17.49 10.04
C GLN A 30 -4.07 18.46 10.68
N GLU A 31 -3.56 19.32 11.56
CA GLU A 31 -4.12 20.60 11.96
C GLU A 31 -3.13 21.70 11.56
N PHE A 32 -3.57 22.96 11.44
CA PHE A 32 -2.82 24.09 10.86
C PHE A 32 -1.27 23.96 10.80
N ASN A 33 -0.61 23.94 11.97
CA ASN A 33 0.85 23.79 12.12
C ASN A 33 1.28 22.47 12.77
N PHE A 34 0.38 21.48 12.87
CA PHE A 34 0.61 20.22 13.57
C PHE A 34 0.20 19.01 12.72
N LEU A 35 1.00 17.95 12.76
CA LEU A 35 0.71 16.67 12.16
C LEU A 35 0.30 15.69 13.26
N LYS A 36 -0.77 14.93 13.02
CA LYS A 36 -1.24 13.86 13.89
C LYS A 36 -0.68 12.54 13.40
N PHE A 37 0.06 11.87 14.27
CA PHE A 37 0.67 10.58 14.00
C PHE A 37 0.07 9.49 14.88
N LEU A 38 -0.11 8.29 14.34
CA LEU A 38 -0.37 7.09 15.12
C LEU A 38 0.95 6.36 15.36
N ASN A 39 1.31 6.12 16.62
CA ASN A 39 2.48 5.30 16.95
C ASN A 39 2.12 3.81 17.04
N LEU A 40 3.13 2.93 17.15
CA LEU A 40 2.93 1.47 17.26
C LEU A 40 2.13 1.03 18.50
N ASN A 41 1.99 1.89 19.51
CA ASN A 41 1.19 1.64 20.71
C ASN A 41 -0.26 2.13 20.54
N GLU A 42 -0.69 2.41 19.31
CA GLU A 42 -2.01 2.95 18.95
C GLU A 42 -2.37 4.30 19.60
N LYS A 43 -1.37 5.03 20.11
CA LYS A 43 -1.58 6.37 20.66
C LYS A 43 -1.37 7.42 19.56
N THR A 44 -2.26 8.40 19.55
CA THR A 44 -2.12 9.56 18.66
C THR A 44 -1.17 10.57 19.28
N GLU A 45 -0.11 10.90 18.56
CA GLU A 45 0.86 11.93 18.89
C GLU A 45 0.65 13.14 17.98
N ILE A 46 0.86 14.33 18.54
CA ILE A 46 0.75 15.60 17.80
C ILE A 46 2.13 16.22 17.75
N ILE A 47 2.64 16.43 16.54
CA ILE A 47 4.00 16.95 16.31
C ILE A 47 3.89 18.19 15.42
N SER A 48 4.60 19.26 15.75
CA SER A 48 4.61 20.44 14.87
C SER A 48 5.24 20.11 13.51
N VAL A 49 4.73 20.72 12.44
CA VAL A 49 5.22 20.50 11.07
C VAL A 49 6.72 20.80 10.97
N SER A 50 7.19 21.87 11.63
CA SER A 50 8.60 22.28 11.62
C SER A 50 9.53 21.27 12.27
N ILE A 51 9.08 20.57 13.32
CA ILE A 51 9.85 19.49 13.95
C ILE A 51 9.79 18.25 13.07
N ALA A 52 8.59 17.87 12.61
CA ALA A 52 8.37 16.68 11.79
C ALA A 52 9.26 16.66 10.55
N GLN A 53 9.40 17.79 9.85
CA GLN A 53 10.27 17.90 8.67
C GLN A 53 11.76 17.66 8.95
N LYS A 54 12.22 17.95 10.17
CA LYS A 54 13.63 17.81 10.56
C LYS A 54 13.95 16.40 11.05
N VAL A 55 13.02 15.75 11.74
CA VAL A 55 13.31 14.50 12.47
C VAL A 55 12.63 13.27 11.87
N LEU A 56 11.55 13.41 11.10
CA LEU A 56 10.84 12.26 10.54
C LEU A 56 11.34 11.95 9.13
N LYS A 57 11.77 10.70 8.93
CA LYS A 57 12.14 10.16 7.63
C LYS A 57 11.09 9.16 7.15
N ILE A 58 10.67 9.28 5.91
CA ILE A 58 9.76 8.31 5.29
C ILE A 58 10.47 6.96 5.21
N LEU A 59 9.85 5.92 5.76
CA LEU A 59 10.34 4.56 5.64
C LEU A 59 9.87 3.96 4.31
N LYS A 60 10.81 3.42 3.53
CA LYS A 60 10.49 2.56 2.39
C LYS A 60 10.08 1.19 2.93
N THR A 61 8.98 0.65 2.43
CA THR A 61 8.35 -0.56 2.99
C THR A 61 8.53 -1.78 2.09
N ASP A 62 9.41 -1.65 1.09
CA ASP A 62 9.38 -2.45 -0.13
C ASP A 62 9.93 -3.88 0.03
N LEU A 63 10.49 -4.24 1.19
CA LEU A 63 11.21 -5.52 1.40
C LEU A 63 10.88 -6.26 2.70
N ALA A 64 9.92 -5.79 3.50
CA ALA A 64 9.59 -6.46 4.76
C ALA A 64 8.71 -7.69 4.49
N ILE A 65 9.09 -8.82 5.11
CA ILE A 65 8.41 -10.10 5.01
C ILE A 65 7.95 -10.52 6.41
N GLY A 66 6.72 -10.99 6.54
CA GLY A 66 6.19 -11.56 7.78
C GLY A 66 5.51 -12.91 7.52
N LYS A 67 4.89 -13.46 8.56
CA LYS A 67 4.02 -14.62 8.46
C LYS A 67 2.66 -14.33 9.09
N ASP A 68 1.60 -14.75 8.42
CA ASP A 68 0.23 -14.72 8.97
C ASP A 68 0.01 -15.83 10.00
N PHE A 69 -1.19 -15.91 10.57
CA PHE A 69 -1.55 -16.94 11.56
C PHE A 69 -1.35 -18.39 11.08
N PHE A 70 -1.51 -18.64 9.78
CA PHE A 70 -1.39 -19.96 9.17
C PHE A 70 0.02 -20.21 8.62
N ASN A 71 1.00 -19.35 8.96
CA ASN A 71 2.37 -19.37 8.45
C ASN A 71 2.51 -19.07 6.95
N HIS A 72 1.49 -18.48 6.31
CA HIS A 72 1.65 -17.97 4.95
C HIS A 72 2.53 -16.73 4.96
N ILE A 73 3.33 -16.57 3.91
CA ILE A 73 4.19 -15.41 3.76
C ILE A 73 3.34 -14.18 3.47
N ILE A 74 3.55 -13.10 4.23
CA ILE A 74 2.94 -11.79 4.01
C ILE A 74 3.98 -10.75 3.62
N PHE A 75 3.57 -9.85 2.73
CA PHE A 75 4.34 -8.72 2.23
C PHE A 75 3.47 -7.46 2.29
N CYS A 76 4.12 -6.29 2.29
CA CYS A 76 3.45 -5.02 2.06
C CYS A 76 2.67 -5.06 0.73
N GLY A 77 1.41 -4.63 0.76
CA GLY A 77 0.48 -4.68 -0.36
C GLY A 77 -0.46 -5.89 -0.34
N ASN A 78 -0.18 -6.94 0.45
CA ASN A 78 -1.12 -8.05 0.57
C ASN A 78 -2.44 -7.60 1.21
N PHE A 79 -3.54 -8.19 0.71
CA PHE A 79 -4.85 -8.07 1.29
C PHE A 79 -5.01 -9.16 2.34
N VAL A 80 -5.32 -8.78 3.58
CA VAL A 80 -5.46 -9.70 4.70
C VAL A 80 -6.81 -9.50 5.39
N LYS A 81 -7.30 -10.57 6.02
CA LYS A 81 -8.46 -10.55 6.90
C LYS A 81 -8.00 -10.72 8.34
N ILE A 82 -8.53 -9.90 9.22
CA ILE A 82 -8.35 -10.06 10.66
C ILE A 82 -9.24 -11.22 11.11
N ILE A 83 -8.64 -12.29 11.62
CA ILE A 83 -9.32 -13.53 11.99
C ILE A 83 -9.52 -13.68 13.50
N SER A 84 -8.82 -12.88 14.31
CA SER A 84 -8.94 -12.86 15.78
C SER A 84 -8.79 -11.43 16.33
N GLY A 85 -9.28 -11.20 17.55
CA GLY A 85 -9.17 -9.92 18.25
C GLY A 85 -10.33 -8.93 17.98
N PRO A 86 -10.20 -7.68 18.44
CA PRO A 86 -11.31 -6.71 18.49
C PRO A 86 -11.80 -6.23 17.11
N HIS A 87 -10.99 -6.43 16.06
CA HIS A 87 -11.31 -6.06 14.70
C HIS A 87 -11.61 -7.27 13.80
N GLN A 88 -12.01 -8.40 14.38
CA GLN A 88 -12.32 -9.62 13.63
C GLN A 88 -13.26 -9.37 12.45
N LYS A 89 -13.02 -10.06 11.34
CA LYS A 89 -13.74 -9.94 10.05
C LYS A 89 -13.46 -8.66 9.27
N THR A 90 -12.66 -7.73 9.80
CA THR A 90 -12.18 -6.57 9.05
C THR A 90 -11.13 -7.00 8.04
N GLU A 91 -11.15 -6.41 6.86
CA GLU A 91 -10.15 -6.61 5.82
C GLU A 91 -9.30 -5.35 5.65
N GLY A 92 -8.04 -5.52 5.27
CA GLY A 92 -7.12 -4.41 5.08
C GLY A 92 -5.94 -4.74 4.18
N ILE A 93 -5.28 -3.70 3.70
CA ILE A 93 -4.03 -3.78 2.94
C ILE A 93 -2.87 -3.63 3.91
N VAL A 94 -1.92 -4.55 3.89
CA VAL A 94 -0.68 -4.43 4.66
C VAL A 94 0.15 -3.27 4.13
N LYS A 95 0.45 -2.29 4.97
CA LYS A 95 1.29 -1.11 4.62
C LYS A 95 2.71 -1.21 5.15
N PHE A 96 2.87 -1.92 6.26
CA PHE A 96 4.14 -2.09 6.94
C PHE A 96 4.17 -3.40 7.70
N ILE A 97 5.35 -3.97 7.82
CA ILE A 97 5.63 -5.15 8.63
C ILE A 97 6.90 -4.86 9.44
N LYS A 98 6.84 -5.08 10.75
CA LYS A 98 7.99 -5.12 11.63
C LYS A 98 7.82 -6.27 12.59
N GLU A 99 8.66 -7.29 12.42
CA GLU A 99 8.58 -8.53 13.18
C GLU A 99 7.16 -9.12 13.09
N LYS A 100 6.47 -9.26 14.23
CA LYS A 100 5.08 -9.71 14.30
C LYS A 100 4.05 -8.58 14.19
N LEU A 101 4.46 -7.31 14.21
CA LEU A 101 3.52 -6.19 14.10
C LEU A 101 3.34 -5.79 12.64
N ILE A 102 2.09 -5.59 12.26
CA ILE A 102 1.73 -5.11 10.93
C ILE A 102 0.83 -3.88 11.04
N ILE A 103 0.99 -2.98 10.08
CA ILE A 103 0.12 -1.81 9.92
C ILE A 103 -0.81 -2.10 8.76
N LEU A 104 -2.12 -2.03 9.00
CA LEU A 104 -3.15 -2.23 8.00
C LEU A 104 -3.82 -0.90 7.65
N GLU A 105 -4.13 -0.71 6.37
CA GLU A 105 -5.11 0.29 5.92
C GLU A 105 -6.44 -0.44 5.63
N CYS A 106 -7.46 -0.14 6.42
CA CYS A 106 -8.78 -0.75 6.39
C CYS A 106 -9.84 0.29 5.98
N LEU A 107 -10.51 0.07 4.84
CA LEU A 107 -11.53 1.00 4.33
C LEU A 107 -12.80 1.07 5.20
N SER A 108 -13.15 -0.03 5.88
CA SER A 108 -14.33 -0.08 6.75
C SER A 108 -14.12 0.58 8.11
N VAL A 109 -12.88 0.91 8.47
CA VAL A 109 -12.53 1.47 9.78
C VAL A 109 -12.45 3.00 9.66
N LYS A 110 -13.30 3.72 10.39
CA LYS A 110 -13.28 5.20 10.37
C LYS A 110 -12.25 5.81 11.33
N LYS A 111 -11.93 5.10 12.41
CA LYS A 111 -10.96 5.56 13.42
C LYS A 111 -9.56 5.66 12.80
N ASN A 112 -8.76 6.64 13.24
CA ASN A 112 -7.37 6.84 12.80
C ASN A 112 -7.20 6.86 11.28
N ASN A 113 -8.21 7.38 10.55
CA ASN A 113 -8.24 7.40 9.10
C ASN A 113 -8.02 6.01 8.46
N GLY A 114 -8.60 4.97 9.07
CA GLY A 114 -8.53 3.60 8.56
C GLY A 114 -7.25 2.84 8.87
N PHE A 115 -6.31 3.42 9.61
CA PHE A 115 -5.09 2.72 10.01
C PHE A 115 -5.28 1.93 11.30
N LEU A 116 -4.91 0.65 11.25
CA LEU A 116 -4.87 -0.26 12.39
C LEU A 116 -3.47 -0.85 12.54
N ILE A 117 -3.07 -1.11 13.78
CA ILE A 117 -1.83 -1.83 14.11
C ILE A 117 -2.25 -3.15 14.75
N ILE A 118 -1.73 -4.26 14.27
CA ILE A 118 -2.14 -5.57 14.76
C ILE A 118 -0.98 -6.55 14.69
N SER A 119 -1.02 -7.62 15.51
CA SER A 119 -0.13 -8.76 15.31
C SER A 119 -0.47 -9.51 14.03
N SER A 120 0.55 -9.96 13.30
CA SER A 120 0.42 -10.81 12.13
C SER A 120 -0.18 -12.18 12.49
N ASP A 121 -0.03 -12.61 13.74
CA ASP A 121 -0.69 -13.79 14.31
C ASP A 121 -2.22 -13.65 14.35
N ASN A 122 -2.78 -12.45 14.13
CA ASN A 122 -4.23 -12.23 14.13
C ASN A 122 -4.83 -12.06 12.74
N VAL A 123 -4.02 -12.20 11.69
CA VAL A 123 -4.47 -12.04 10.31
C VAL A 123 -4.25 -13.30 9.51
N SER A 124 -4.99 -13.41 8.42
CA SER A 124 -4.84 -14.42 7.40
C SER A 124 -4.81 -13.75 6.04
N VAL A 125 -3.88 -14.14 5.18
CA VAL A 125 -3.88 -13.70 3.78
C VAL A 125 -5.18 -14.13 3.14
N ILE A 126 -5.89 -13.16 2.57
CA ILE A 126 -7.00 -13.49 1.70
C ILE A 126 -6.33 -13.89 0.39
N GLU A 127 -6.15 -15.18 0.17
CA GLU A 127 -5.93 -15.72 -1.17
C GLU A 127 -7.16 -15.41 -2.00
N LYS A 128 -7.26 -14.17 -2.48
CA LYS A 128 -7.96 -13.97 -3.73
C LYS A 128 -7.11 -14.77 -4.70
N ASN A 129 -7.70 -15.80 -5.29
CA ASN A 129 -7.39 -16.18 -6.66
C ASN A 129 -7.40 -14.89 -7.50
N ILE A 130 -6.28 -14.15 -7.47
CA ILE A 130 -5.84 -13.40 -8.62
C ILE A 130 -5.46 -14.54 -9.56
N ASP A 131 -6.47 -15.07 -10.25
CA ASP A 131 -6.25 -15.91 -11.41
C ASP A 131 -5.13 -15.22 -12.19
N PRO A 132 -3.95 -15.83 -12.38
CA PRO A 132 -2.88 -15.20 -13.14
C PRO A 132 -3.36 -14.82 -14.55
N LYS A 133 -4.47 -15.40 -15.02
CA LYS A 133 -5.17 -15.02 -16.27
C LYS A 133 -5.98 -13.71 -16.17
N ARG A 134 -6.27 -13.17 -14.98
CA ARG A 134 -6.99 -11.89 -14.81
C ARG A 134 -6.12 -10.65 -15.07
N ASN A 135 -4.79 -10.76 -15.09
CA ASN A 135 -3.90 -9.71 -15.62
C ASN A 135 -3.75 -9.77 -17.16
N LEU A 136 -4.48 -10.63 -17.86
CA LEU A 136 -4.57 -10.67 -19.33
C LEU A 136 -5.96 -10.27 -19.84
N LYS A 137 -6.63 -9.32 -19.17
CA LYS A 137 -7.91 -8.74 -19.66
C LYS A 137 -7.82 -7.31 -20.19
N PHE A 138 -6.62 -6.84 -20.54
CA PHE A 138 -6.41 -5.63 -21.36
C PHE A 138 -6.07 -5.93 -22.83
N LEU A 139 -6.47 -7.08 -23.35
CA LEU A 139 -6.73 -7.24 -24.78
C LEU A 139 -8.15 -6.72 -25.08
N GLU A 140 -8.35 -5.41 -24.97
CA GLU A 140 -9.56 -4.79 -25.50
C GLU A 140 -9.50 -4.82 -27.03
N ARG A 141 -10.32 -5.69 -27.63
CA ARG A 141 -10.66 -5.60 -29.05
C ARG A 141 -11.38 -4.28 -29.31
N LYS A 142 -10.71 -3.28 -29.87
CA LYS A 142 -11.42 -2.34 -30.75
C LYS A 142 -11.65 -3.04 -32.09
N LYS A 143 -12.89 -3.49 -32.32
CA LYS A 143 -13.34 -3.84 -33.67
C LYS A 143 -13.41 -2.54 -34.49
N THR A 144 -12.35 -2.21 -35.20
CA THR A 144 -12.44 -1.31 -36.35
C THR A 144 -13.21 -2.05 -37.44
N LYS A 145 -14.41 -1.56 -37.76
CA LYS A 145 -15.11 -1.92 -38.99
C LYS A 145 -14.31 -1.30 -40.14
N ASN A 146 -13.49 -2.10 -40.81
CA ASN A 146 -13.24 -2.11 -42.26
C ASN A 146 -11.83 -2.63 -42.60
N SER A 147 -11.79 -3.42 -43.69
CA SER A 147 -10.65 -3.89 -44.48
C SER A 147 -9.64 -4.86 -43.85
N SER A 148 -9.69 -6.09 -44.37
CA SER A 148 -8.63 -7.06 -44.65
C SER A 148 -7.20 -6.82 -44.11
N GLU A 149 -6.73 -7.84 -43.38
CA GLU A 149 -5.33 -8.28 -43.26
C GLU A 149 -4.29 -7.30 -42.70
N LYS A 150 -4.09 -7.36 -41.38
CA LYS A 150 -2.81 -7.64 -40.71
C LYS A 150 -3.02 -7.62 -39.20
N MET A 151 -2.60 -8.68 -38.53
CA MET A 151 -2.65 -8.78 -37.06
C MET A 151 -1.33 -8.23 -36.51
N GLU A 152 -1.35 -6.98 -36.06
CA GLU A 152 -0.25 -6.37 -35.31
C GLU A 152 -0.56 -6.51 -33.81
N LEU A 153 0.35 -7.14 -33.06
CA LEU A 153 0.29 -7.24 -31.60
C LEU A 153 1.18 -6.14 -31.03
N GLU A 154 0.58 -5.12 -30.43
CA GLU A 154 1.32 -4.09 -29.68
C GLU A 154 1.62 -4.60 -28.27
N ILE A 155 2.90 -4.74 -27.90
CA ILE A 155 3.33 -4.97 -26.51
C ILE A 155 3.91 -3.66 -25.98
N ILE A 156 3.23 -3.04 -25.01
CA ILE A 156 3.79 -1.92 -24.25
C ILE A 156 4.71 -2.51 -23.18
N ASN A 157 6.02 -2.42 -23.39
CA ASN A 157 7.00 -2.75 -22.36
C ASN A 157 7.72 -1.48 -21.88
N LYS A 158 7.52 -1.12 -20.60
CA LYS A 158 8.16 0.02 -19.94
C LYS A 158 8.11 1.35 -20.73
N GLY A 159 6.95 1.67 -21.31
CA GLY A 159 6.70 3.00 -21.90
C GLY A 159 7.36 3.27 -23.26
N LYS A 160 7.87 2.25 -23.97
CA LYS A 160 8.30 2.37 -25.38
C LYS A 160 7.53 1.40 -26.28
N LEU A 161 7.07 1.93 -27.42
CA LEU A 161 6.45 1.16 -28.51
C LEU A 161 7.53 0.32 -29.20
N ILE A 162 7.34 -0.99 -29.26
CA ILE A 162 8.22 -1.90 -30.01
C ILE A 162 7.36 -2.59 -31.08
N ASN A 163 7.65 -2.29 -32.34
CA ASN A 163 7.05 -2.99 -33.48
C ASN A 163 7.80 -4.31 -33.69
N ILE A 164 7.14 -5.44 -33.42
CA ILE A 164 7.74 -6.77 -33.60
C ILE A 164 7.13 -7.41 -34.85
N SER A 165 7.96 -7.62 -35.88
CA SER A 165 7.56 -8.40 -37.05
C SER A 165 7.48 -9.90 -36.71
N ARG A 166 6.63 -10.66 -37.43
CA ARG A 166 6.46 -12.13 -37.25
C ARG A 166 7.77 -12.95 -37.24
N LYS A 167 8.88 -12.42 -37.75
CA LYS A 167 10.19 -13.10 -37.76
C LYS A 167 10.82 -13.24 -36.37
N ASN A 168 10.40 -12.43 -35.40
CA ASN A 168 11.03 -12.35 -34.07
C ASN A 168 10.22 -13.06 -32.97
N LEU A 169 9.29 -13.93 -33.35
CA LEU A 169 8.27 -14.54 -32.49
C LEU A 169 8.49 -16.06 -32.30
N ALA A 170 9.74 -16.52 -32.42
CA ALA A 170 10.17 -17.88 -32.10
C ALA A 170 10.75 -17.95 -30.69
#